data_AF-A0A937NU96-F1
#
_entry.id   AF-A0A937NU96-F1
#
_cell.length_a   1.000
_cell.length_b   1.000
_cell.length_c   1.000
_cell.angle_alpha   90.00
_cell.angle_beta   90.00
_cell.angle_gamma   90.00
#
_symmetry.space_group_name_H-M   'P 1'
#
loop_
_entity.id
_entity.type
_entity.pdbx_description
1 polymer ?
#
loop_
_entity_poly.entity_id
_entity_poly.type
_entity_poly.pdbx_seq_one_letter_code
_entity_poly.pdbx_strand_id
1 'polypeptide(L)' 'MIEPTGLLGGESVYCINKNQLADAVRMAEEDPVSAPRIGEVLAHAEAHLTRNERAALAFVLIERLRTSDN' A
#
# COMPACT_ATOMS: atom_id res chain seq x y z
N MET A 1 -2.98 22.43 23.23
CA MET A 1 -4.05 21.78 22.43
C MET A 1 -3.36 20.76 21.55
N ILE A 2 -3.68 19.48 21.71
CA ILE A 2 -3.13 18.42 20.86
C ILE A 2 -4.06 18.34 19.66
N GLU A 3 -3.56 18.75 18.49
CA GLU A 3 -4.27 18.59 17.24
C GLU A 3 -4.54 17.11 17.02
N PRO A 4 -5.72 16.72 16.47
CA PRO A 4 -5.99 15.33 16.17
C PRO A 4 -4.91 14.87 15.19
N THR A 5 -4.11 13.90 15.61
CA THR A 5 -3.26 13.15 14.70
C THR A 5 -4.24 12.47 13.73
N GLY A 6 -4.37 13.04 12.53
CA GLY A 6 -5.02 12.35 11.43
C GLY A 6 -4.35 10.99 11.22
N LEU A 7 -4.75 10.26 10.20
CA LEU A 7 -4.02 9.07 9.72
C LEU A 7 -2.48 9.24 9.57
N LEU A 8 -1.97 10.47 9.72
CA LEU A 8 -0.64 10.97 9.45
C LEU A 8 0.19 11.37 10.70
N GLY A 9 -0.29 11.19 11.94
CA GLY A 9 0.41 11.77 13.09
C GLY A 9 0.63 10.89 14.32
N GLY A 10 0.12 9.66 14.34
CA GLY A 10 0.42 8.69 15.40
C GLY A 10 1.15 7.52 14.77
N GLU A 11 2.26 7.09 15.37
CA GLU A 11 3.09 5.96 14.95
C GLU A 11 2.25 4.86 14.27
N SER A 12 2.30 4.79 12.94
CA SER A 12 1.61 3.73 12.21
C SER A 12 2.44 2.46 12.34
N VAL A 13 2.25 1.75 13.44
CA VAL A 13 2.85 0.46 13.78
C VAL A 13 2.17 -0.65 12.97
N TYR A 14 2.16 -0.55 11.65
CA TYR A 14 2.05 -1.76 10.83
C TYR A 14 3.46 -2.19 10.50
N CYS A 15 4.01 -3.10 11.30
CA CYS A 15 5.29 -3.73 11.01
C CYS A 15 5.13 -4.57 9.74
N ILE A 16 5.35 -3.96 8.58
CA ILE A 16 5.53 -4.70 7.35
C ILE A 16 6.86 -5.44 7.49
N ASN A 17 6.81 -6.77 7.45
CA ASN A 17 8.02 -7.58 7.46
C ASN A 17 8.91 -7.17 6.29
N LYS A 18 10.18 -6.87 6.55
CA LYS A 18 11.13 -6.41 5.51
C LYS A 18 11.23 -7.37 4.33
N ASN A 19 11.14 -8.67 4.57
CA ASN A 19 11.18 -9.67 3.51
C ASN A 19 9.90 -9.64 2.66
N GLN A 20 8.73 -9.51 3.30
CA GLN A 20 7.46 -9.36 2.59
C GLN A 20 7.42 -8.07 1.75
N LEU A 21 7.98 -6.98 2.28
CA LEU A 21 8.13 -5.74 1.51
C LEU A 21 9.08 -5.92 0.33
N ALA A 22 10.23 -6.56 0.53
CA ALA A 22 11.19 -6.81 -0.54
C ALA A 22 10.59 -7.67 -1.66
N ASP A 23 9.86 -8.73 -1.30
CA ASP A 23 9.18 -9.58 -2.29
C ASP A 23 8.07 -8.84 -3.03
N ALA A 24 7.29 -8.00 -2.33
CA ALA A 24 6.26 -7.18 -2.95
C ALA A 24 6.86 -6.18 -3.94
N VAL A 25 7.96 -5.51 -3.59
CA VAL A 25 8.69 -4.60 -4.47
C VAL A 25 9.25 -5.37 -5.68
N ARG A 26 9.92 -6.51 -5.45
CA ARG A 26 10.43 -7.36 -6.54
C ARG A 26 9.32 -7.78 -7.50
N MET A 27 8.14 -8.15 -7.00
CA MET A 27 7.00 -8.51 -7.84
C MET A 27 6.44 -7.32 -8.63
N ALA A 28 6.44 -6.13 -8.03
CA ALA A 28 5.96 -4.90 -8.66
C ALA A 28 6.93 -4.32 -9.70
N GLU A 29 8.24 -4.55 -9.54
CA GLU A 29 9.28 -3.90 -10.33
C GLU A 29 10.06 -4.84 -11.25
N GLU A 30 10.30 -6.08 -10.83
CA GLU A 30 11.22 -7.01 -11.51
C GLU A 30 10.53 -8.21 -12.16
N ASP A 31 9.33 -8.61 -11.71
CA ASP A 31 8.63 -9.77 -12.27
C ASP A 31 8.08 -9.47 -13.68
N PRO A 32 8.50 -10.19 -14.73
CA PRO A 32 8.18 -9.83 -16.12
C PRO A 32 6.68 -9.96 -16.46
N VAL A 33 5.90 -10.67 -15.65
CA VAL A 33 4.47 -10.90 -15.88
C VAL A 33 3.61 -9.98 -15.00
N SER A 34 4.05 -9.72 -13.76
CA SER A 34 3.30 -8.98 -12.75
C SER A 34 3.66 -7.51 -12.73
N ALA A 35 4.94 -7.16 -12.94
CA ALA A 35 5.40 -5.79 -12.92
C ALA A 35 4.66 -4.87 -13.91
N PRO A 36 4.38 -5.26 -15.17
CA PRO A 36 3.61 -4.40 -16.07
C PRO A 36 2.20 -4.09 -15.55
N ARG A 37 1.51 -5.10 -15.00
CA ARG A 37 0.13 -4.98 -14.50
C ARG A 37 0.07 -4.18 -13.21
N ILE A 38 0.98 -4.46 -12.27
CA ILE A 38 1.08 -3.73 -11.00
C ILE A 38 1.47 -2.27 -11.27
N GLY A 39 2.45 -2.05 -12.15
CA GLY A 39 2.90 -0.72 -12.56
C GLY A 39 1.78 0.12 -13.18
N GLU A 40 0.94 -0.45 -14.03
CA GLU A 40 -0.22 0.26 -14.61
C GLU A 40 -1.20 0.72 -13.52
N VAL A 41 -1.53 -0.17 -12.57
CA VAL A 41 -2.45 0.16 -11.46
C VAL A 41 -1.84 1.21 -10.53
N LEU A 42 -0.54 1.12 -10.24
CA LEU A 42 0.18 2.12 -9.46
C LEU A 42 0.13 3.48 -10.17
N ALA A 43 0.54 3.55 -11.44
CA ALA A 43 0.53 4.79 -12.22
C ALA A 43 -0.87 5.43 -12.25
N HIS A 44 -1.92 4.63 -12.44
CA HIS A 44 -3.29 5.12 -12.37
C HIS A 44 -3.64 5.70 -11.00
N ALA A 45 -3.30 4.99 -9.91
CA ALA A 45 -3.55 5.48 -8.55
C ALA A 45 -2.76 6.78 -8.24
N GLU A 46 -1.52 6.90 -8.72
CA GLU A 46 -0.70 8.09 -8.53
C GLU A 46 -1.20 9.31 -9.31
N ALA A 47 -1.79 9.09 -10.49
CA ALA A 47 -2.35 10.16 -11.31
C ALA A 47 -3.69 10.69 -10.78
N HIS A 48 -4.48 9.85 -10.09
CA HIS A 48 -5.87 10.17 -9.73
C HIS A 48 -6.14 10.32 -8.24
N LEU A 49 -5.25 9.86 -7.36
CA LEU A 49 -5.45 9.88 -5.91
C LEU A 49 -4.40 10.75 -5.22
N THR A 50 -4.85 11.50 -4.21
CA THR A 50 -3.96 12.21 -3.29
C THR A 50 -3.10 11.22 -2.49
N ARG A 51 -2.03 11.71 -1.85
CA ARG A 51 -1.19 10.90 -0.96
C ARG A 51 -2.00 10.16 0.12
N ASN A 52 -3.00 10.84 0.70
CA ASN A 52 -3.80 10.26 1.78
C ASN A 52 -4.77 9.21 1.26
N GLU A 53 -5.34 9.40 0.06
CA GLU A 53 -6.20 8.42 -0.59
C GLU A 53 -5.41 7.18 -1.03
N ARG A 54 -4.17 7.35 -1.51
CA ARG A 54 -3.27 6.21 -1.78
C ARG A 54 -2.95 5.42 -0.52
N ALA A 55 -2.66 6.10 0.59
CA ALA A 55 -2.43 5.43 1.87
C ALA A 55 -3.68 4.68 2.35
N ALA A 56 -4.86 5.30 2.25
CA ALA A 56 -6.13 4.66 2.58
C ALA A 56 -6.40 3.42 1.69
N LEU A 57 -6.16 3.53 0.38
CA LEU A 57 -6.28 2.42 -0.56
C LEU A 57 -5.37 1.25 -0.17
N ALA A 58 -4.11 1.52 0.16
CA ALA A 58 -3.16 0.49 0.59
C ALA A 58 -3.65 -0.25 1.85
N PHE A 59 -4.10 0.48 2.87
CA PHE A 59 -4.63 -0.14 4.10
C PHE A 59 -5.91 -0.96 3.85
N VAL A 60 -6.83 -0.46 3.02
CA VAL A 60 -8.07 -1.18 2.68
C VAL A 60 -7.77 -2.45 1.90
N LEU A 61 -6.80 -2.43 0.98
CA LEU A 61 -6.36 -3.63 0.26
C LEU A 61 -5.78 -4.68 1.22
N ILE A 62 -4.92 -4.27 2.15
CA ILE A 62 -4.35 -5.17 3.18
C ILE A 62 -5.46 -5.80 4.03
N GLU A 63 -6.42 -5.01 4.51
CA GLU A 63 -7.52 -5.50 5.34
C GLU A 63 -8.43 -6.49 4.57
N ARG A 64 -8.69 -6.20 3.29
CA ARG A 64 -9.44 -7.12 2.42
C ARG A 64 -8.71 -8.44 2.21
N LEU A 65 -7.41 -8.41 1.95
CA LEU A 65 -6.59 -9.63 1.81
C LEU A 65 -6.58 -10.45 3.10
N ARG A 66 -6.48 -9.79 4.26
CA ARG A 66 -6.51 -10.44 5.58
C ARG A 66 -7.85 -11.14 5.87
N THR A 67 -8.95 -10.61 5.33
CA THR A 67 -10.31 -11.12 5.58
C THR A 67 -10.84 -12.04 4.48
N SER A 68 -10.24 -12.03 3.28
CA SER A 68 -10.65 -12.89 2.17
C SER A 68 -10.17 -14.34 2.29
N ASP A 69 -9.13 -14.60 3.09
CA ASP A 69 -8.56 -15.94 3.28
C ASP A 69 -9.18 -16.68 4.50
N ASN A 70 -10.38 -16.28 4.94
CA ASN A 70 -11.10 -16.84 6.10
C ASN A 70 -12.54 -17.25 5.77
#